data_AF-A0A7V1LT02-F1
#
_entry.id   AF-A0A7V1LT02-F1
#
_cell.length_a   1.000
_cell.length_b   1.000
_cell.length_c   1.000
_cell.angle_alpha   90.00
_cell.angle_beta   90.00
_cell.angle_gamma   90.00
#
_symmetry.space_group_name_H-M   'P 1'
#
loop_
_entity.id
_entity.type
_entity.pdbx_description
1 polymer ?
#
loop_
_entity_poly.entity_id
_entity_poly.type
_entity_poly.pdbx_seq_one_letter_code
_entity_poly.pdbx_strand_id
1 'polypeptide(L)'
;MGKKPKLVSTEMIHKFANEHGIELSTAESVLWLSLVLREISASSIGKDFALIGGSAIVFLYQDMYRFSTDLDLDFIGDKNLGKKSSKEVDKRIVKDEEVFREIAL
;
A
#
# COMPACT_ATOMS: atom_id res chain seq x y z
N MET A 1 12.76 23.61 -3.07
CA MET A 1 13.76 22.59 -3.48
C MET A 1 13.62 21.40 -2.54
N GLY A 2 12.99 20.32 -2.98
CA GLY A 2 12.89 19.10 -2.16
C GLY A 2 14.27 18.45 -2.04
N LYS A 3 14.69 18.10 -0.82
CA LYS A 3 15.90 17.27 -0.63
C LYS A 3 15.68 15.95 -1.37
N LYS A 4 16.63 15.54 -2.21
CA LYS A 4 16.57 14.21 -2.85
C LYS A 4 16.45 13.13 -1.77
N PRO A 5 15.60 12.11 -1.97
CA PRO A 5 15.55 10.96 -1.08
C PRO A 5 16.95 10.39 -0.87
N LYS A 6 17.35 10.20 0.39
CA LYS A 6 18.54 9.39 0.69
C LYS A 6 18.18 7.95 0.34
N LEU A 7 18.92 7.34 -0.59
CA LEU A 7 18.70 5.94 -0.99
C LEU A 7 18.95 5.02 0.22
N VAL A 8 18.23 3.89 0.27
CA VAL A 8 18.50 2.84 1.25
C VAL A 8 19.89 2.26 0.95
N SER A 9 20.85 2.44 1.88
CA SER A 9 22.18 1.84 1.75
C SER A 9 22.23 0.47 2.45
N THR A 10 23.19 -0.36 2.03
CA THR A 10 23.48 -1.64 2.69
C THR A 10 23.76 -1.45 4.19
N GLU A 11 24.55 -0.43 4.58
CA GLU A 11 24.80 -0.19 6.02
C GLU A 11 23.52 0.17 6.79
N MET A 12 22.60 0.91 6.17
CA MET A 12 21.30 1.21 6.80
C MET A 12 20.48 -0.06 7.01
N ILE A 13 20.44 -0.96 6.03
CA ILE A 13 19.72 -2.24 6.11
C ILE A 13 20.31 -3.09 7.24
N HIS A 14 21.62 -3.27 7.26
CA HIS A 14 22.30 -4.04 8.32
C HIS A 14 22.07 -3.45 9.71
N LYS A 15 22.16 -2.12 9.83
CA LYS A 15 21.92 -1.45 11.10
C LYS A 15 20.48 -1.68 11.59
N PHE A 16 19.49 -1.46 10.72
CA PHE A 16 18.09 -1.64 11.06
C PHE A 16 17.77 -3.11 11.42
N ALA A 17 18.29 -4.05 10.64
CA ALA A 17 18.14 -5.49 10.91
C ALA A 17 18.68 -5.87 12.29
N ASN A 18 19.87 -5.38 12.64
CA ASN A 18 20.50 -5.65 13.93
C ASN A 18 19.77 -4.97 15.10
N GLU A 19 19.34 -3.71 14.93
CA GLU A 19 18.61 -2.96 15.96
C GLU A 19 17.27 -3.61 16.32
N HIS A 20 16.61 -4.21 15.33
CA HIS A 20 15.28 -4.80 15.49
C HIS A 20 15.28 -6.34 15.55
N GLY A 21 16.45 -6.99 15.43
CA GLY A 21 16.56 -8.45 15.48
C GLY A 21 15.82 -9.18 14.37
N ILE A 22 15.88 -8.68 13.12
CA ILE A 22 15.18 -9.25 11.97
C ILE A 22 16.11 -9.61 10.81
N GLU A 23 15.60 -10.45 9.91
CA GLU A 23 16.24 -10.80 8.63
C GLU A 23 16.54 -9.56 7.77
N LEU A 24 17.68 -9.58 7.07
CA LEU A 24 18.12 -8.47 6.20
C LEU A 24 17.10 -8.17 5.09
N SER A 25 16.48 -9.19 4.52
CA SER A 25 15.46 -9.05 3.46
C SER A 25 14.19 -8.36 3.97
N THR A 26 13.79 -8.65 5.21
CA THR A 26 12.67 -7.97 5.88
C THR A 26 13.03 -6.51 6.16
N ALA A 27 14.22 -6.26 6.68
CA ALA A 27 14.71 -4.90 6.93
C ALA A 27 14.76 -4.06 5.64
N GLU A 28 15.29 -4.62 4.55
CA GLU A 28 15.34 -3.98 3.24
C GLU A 28 13.93 -3.63 2.75
N SER A 29 13.00 -4.59 2.80
CA SER A 29 11.62 -4.39 2.37
C SER A 29 10.94 -3.27 3.16
N VAL A 30 11.03 -3.31 4.49
CA VAL A 30 10.42 -2.30 5.38
C VAL A 30 10.99 -0.91 5.10
N LEU A 31 12.32 -0.79 4.92
CA LEU A 31 12.96 0.48 4.63
C LEU A 31 12.51 1.05 3.27
N TRP A 32 12.42 0.21 2.23
CA TRP A 32 11.93 0.64 0.93
C TRP A 32 10.46 1.04 0.95
N LEU A 33 9.60 0.24 1.60
CA LEU A 33 8.17 0.56 1.73
C LEU A 33 7.95 1.87 2.49
N SER A 34 8.75 2.11 3.54
CA SER A 34 8.74 3.37 4.27
C SER A 34 9.08 4.58 3.38
N LEU A 35 10.03 4.43 2.45
CA LEU A 35 10.35 5.47 1.48
C LEU A 35 9.22 5.67 0.47
N VAL A 36 8.68 4.59 -0.11
CA VAL A 36 7.56 4.67 -1.05
C VAL A 36 6.37 5.37 -0.41
N LEU A 37 6.00 4.98 0.81
CA LEU A 37 4.92 5.60 1.56
C LEU A 37 5.18 7.08 1.82
N ARG A 38 6.42 7.48 2.16
CA ARG A 38 6.80 8.88 2.32
C ARG A 38 6.61 9.66 1.02
N GLU A 39 7.06 9.12 -0.11
CA GLU A 39 6.92 9.79 -1.41
C GLU A 39 5.46 9.90 -1.85
N ILE A 40 4.65 8.84 -1.64
CA ILE A 40 3.19 8.89 -1.86
C ILE A 40 2.56 9.98 -1.00
N SER A 41 2.88 10.02 0.30
CA SER A 41 2.33 11.00 1.25
C SER A 41 2.70 12.44 0.90
N ALA A 42 3.90 12.65 0.34
CA ALA A 42 4.37 13.97 -0.10
C ALA A 42 3.84 14.39 -1.48
N SER A 43 3.27 13.46 -2.24
CA SER A 43 2.73 13.72 -3.57
C SER A 43 1.36 14.42 -3.53
N SER A 44 0.92 14.96 -4.66
CA SER A 44 -0.39 15.61 -4.79
C SER A 44 -1.58 14.68 -4.52
N ILE A 45 -1.39 13.37 -4.71
CA ILE A 45 -2.41 12.34 -4.48
C ILE A 45 -2.36 11.76 -3.06
N GLY A 46 -1.32 12.06 -2.28
CA GLY A 46 -1.13 11.44 -0.95
C GLY A 46 -2.31 11.67 0.01
N LYS A 47 -2.92 12.86 -0.08
CA LYS A 47 -4.12 13.24 0.69
C LYS A 47 -5.38 12.45 0.33
N ASP A 48 -5.37 11.79 -0.82
CA ASP A 48 -6.50 11.05 -1.35
C ASP A 48 -6.46 9.58 -0.94
N PHE A 49 -5.46 9.16 -0.17
CA PHE A 49 -5.32 7.79 0.32
C PHE A 49 -5.13 7.75 1.85
N ALA A 50 -5.78 6.80 2.49
CA ALA A 50 -5.55 6.44 3.88
C ALA A 50 -4.71 5.16 3.95
N LEU A 51 -3.67 5.15 4.78
CA LEU A 51 -2.92 3.93 5.10
C LEU A 51 -3.76 3.03 6.01
N ILE A 52 -3.96 1.78 5.61
CA ILE A 52 -4.74 0.79 6.34
C ILE A 52 -3.93 -0.51 6.52
N GLY A 53 -4.57 -1.55 7.06
CA GLY A 53 -4.00 -2.90 7.14
C GLY A 53 -2.88 -3.05 8.17
N GLY A 54 -2.07 -4.09 7.97
CA GLY A 54 -0.99 -4.47 8.90
C GLY A 54 0.10 -3.40 8.98
N SER A 55 0.43 -2.77 7.86
CA SER A 55 1.42 -1.68 7.82
C SER A 55 0.98 -0.45 8.61
N ALA A 56 -0.30 -0.04 8.54
CA ALA A 56 -0.80 1.06 9.37
C ALA A 56 -0.56 0.80 10.85
N ILE A 57 -0.81 -0.44 11.30
CA ILE A 57 -0.62 -0.84 12.69
C ILE A 57 0.85 -0.73 13.09
N VAL A 58 1.77 -1.24 12.27
CA VAL A 58 3.22 -1.19 12.56
C VAL A 58 3.73 0.26 12.65
N PHE A 59 3.33 1.12 11.71
CA PHE A 59 3.79 2.51 11.69
C PHE A 59 3.17 3.37 12.81
N LEU A 60 1.91 3.13 13.18
CA LEU A 60 1.21 3.93 14.20
C LEU A 60 1.53 3.50 15.63
N TYR A 61 1.68 2.19 15.87
CA TYR A 61 1.83 1.66 17.23
C TYR A 61 3.29 1.34 17.60
N GLN A 62 4.24 1.42 16.66
CA GLN A 62 5.72 1.39 16.79
C GLN A 62 6.36 0.26 17.61
N ASP A 63 5.59 -0.57 18.29
CA ASP A 63 6.03 -1.48 19.34
C ASP A 63 5.39 -2.88 19.18
N MET A 64 5.06 -3.25 17.94
CA MET A 64 4.51 -4.57 17.64
C MET A 64 5.58 -5.51 17.08
N TYR A 65 5.58 -6.75 17.59
CA TYR A 65 6.44 -7.89 17.21
C TYR A 65 6.34 -8.36 15.75
N ARG A 66 5.77 -7.55 14.86
CA ARG A 66 5.51 -7.92 13.47
C ARG A 66 5.89 -6.77 12.55
N PHE A 67 6.66 -7.10 11.53
CA PHE A 67 6.87 -6.23 10.38
C PHE A 67 5.87 -6.62 9.28
N SER A 68 5.42 -5.62 8.52
CA SER A 68 4.60 -5.84 7.32
C SER A 68 5.40 -5.42 6.10
N THR A 69 5.32 -6.24 5.06
CA THR A 69 6.02 -6.05 3.78
C THR A 69 5.07 -5.62 2.66
N ASP A 70 3.83 -5.26 3.01
CA ASP A 70 2.78 -4.88 2.07
C ASP A 70 2.31 -3.45 2.39
N LEU A 71 1.85 -2.69 1.38
CA LEU A 71 1.25 -1.37 1.57
C LEU A 71 -0.21 -1.39 1.13
N ASP A 72 -1.12 -1.37 2.10
CA ASP A 72 -2.55 -1.27 1.86
C ASP A 72 -2.99 0.20 1.97
N LEU A 73 -3.53 0.73 0.88
CA LEU A 73 -4.00 2.12 0.77
C LEU A 73 -5.46 2.15 0.32
N ASP A 74 -6.31 2.77 1.13
CA ASP A 74 -7.72 3.02 0.79
C ASP A 74 -7.87 4.39 0.16
N PHE A 75 -8.53 4.47 -1.00
CA PHE A 75 -8.81 5.74 -1.63
C PHE A 75 -9.96 6.49 -0.93
N ILE A 76 -9.68 7.70 -0.45
CA ILE A 76 -10.60 8.58 0.29
C ILE A 76 -10.81 9.95 -0.40
N GLY A 77 -10.11 10.21 -1.52
CA GLY A 77 -10.05 11.51 -2.20
C GLY A 77 -11.30 11.95 -2.95
N ASP A 78 -12.33 11.11 -3.06
CA ASP A 78 -13.64 11.53 -3.59
C ASP A 78 -14.75 10.75 -2.90
N LYS A 79 -15.60 11.47 -2.14
CA LYS A 79 -16.82 10.93 -1.52
C LYS A 79 -17.83 10.39 -2.56
N ASN A 80 -17.59 10.63 -3.85
CA ASN A 80 -18.40 10.16 -4.98
C ASN A 80 -17.71 9.12 -5.89
N LEU A 81 -16.43 8.78 -5.65
CA LEU A 81 -15.78 7.67 -6.36
C LEU A 81 -16.42 6.37 -5.85
N GLY A 82 -17.14 5.69 -6.73
CA GLY A 82 -18.09 4.62 -6.38
C GLY A 82 -19.42 4.75 -7.10
N LYS A 83 -19.95 5.97 -7.29
CA LYS A 83 -21.25 6.16 -7.98
C LYS A 83 -21.17 6.08 -9.51
N LYS A 84 -20.01 6.37 -10.10
CA LYS A 84 -19.76 6.16 -11.53
C LYS A 84 -19.23 4.75 -11.82
N SER A 85 -18.41 4.20 -10.93
CA SER A 85 -17.88 2.85 -11.01
C SER A 85 -18.91 1.78 -10.70
N SER A 86 -19.95 2.05 -9.88
CA SER A 86 -21.05 1.09 -9.69
C SER A 86 -21.73 0.77 -11.01
N LYS A 87 -21.96 1.76 -11.88
CA LYS A 87 -22.56 1.53 -13.21
C LYS A 87 -21.67 0.70 -14.13
N GLU A 88 -20.35 0.79 -14.01
CA GLU A 88 -19.42 -0.05 -14.77
C GLU A 88 -19.34 -1.47 -14.20
N VAL A 89 -19.36 -1.61 -12.87
CA VAL A 89 -19.42 -2.90 -12.18
C VAL A 89 -20.74 -3.61 -12.46
N ASP A 90 -21.88 -2.91 -12.40
CA ASP A 90 -23.21 -3.44 -12.75
C ASP A 90 -23.24 -3.92 -14.21
N LYS A 91 -22.69 -3.13 -15.13
CA LYS A 91 -22.54 -3.54 -16.54
C LYS A 91 -21.66 -4.78 -16.70
N ARG A 92 -20.61 -4.90 -15.88
CA ARG A 92 -19.70 -6.05 -15.93
C ARG A 92 -20.37 -7.31 -15.38
N ILE A 93 -21.09 -7.20 -14.27
CA ILE A 93 -21.85 -8.30 -13.67
C ILE A 93 -22.89 -8.84 -14.67
N VAL A 94 -23.66 -7.95 -15.31
CA VAL A 94 -24.65 -8.34 -16.35
C VAL A 94 -23.97 -9.07 -17.50
N LYS A 95 -22.84 -8.56 -17.98
CA LYS A 95 -22.09 -9.18 -19.08
C LYS A 95 -21.53 -10.56 -18.69
N ASP A 96 -21.02 -10.68 -17.48
CA ASP A 96 -20.46 -11.94 -16.98
C ASP A 96 -21.59 -12.98 -16.79
N GLU A 97 -22.78 -12.58 -16.34
CA GLU A 97 -23.96 -13.47 -16.29
C GLU A 97 -24.43 -13.96 -17.67
N GLU A 98 -24.40 -13.11 -18.69
CA GLU A 98 -24.73 -13.50 -20.06
C GLU A 98 -23.74 -14.55 -20.58
N VAL A 99 -22.44 -14.32 -20.38
CA VAL A 99 -21.37 -15.27 -20.75
C VAL A 99 -21.57 -16.61 -20.02
N PHE A 100 -21.89 -16.59 -18.73
CA PHE A 100 -22.13 -17.83 -17.98
C PHE A 100 -23.36 -18.61 -18.44
N ARG A 101 -24.41 -17.93 -18.93
CA ARG A 101 -25.58 -18.60 -19.53
C ARG A 101 -25.26 -19.23 -20.87
N GLU A 102 -24.44 -18.57 -21.69
CA GLU A 102 -24.01 -19.11 -22.99
C GLU A 102 -23.11 -20.34 -22.85
N ILE A 103 -22.28 -20.38 -21.81
CA ILE A 103 -21.41 -21.54 -21.50
C ILE A 103 -22.23 -22.72 -20.93
N ALA A 104 -23.40 -22.47 -20.35
CA ALA A 104 -24.25 -23.48 -19.72
C ALA A 104 -25.27 -24.15 -20.68
N LEU A 105 -25.22 -23.83 -21.98
CA LEU A 105 -25.96 -24.47 -23.07
C LEU A 105 -25.06 -25.42 -23.88
#